data_AF-A0A818WWB4-F1
#
_entry.id   AF-A0A818WWB4-F1
#
_cell.length_a   1.000
_cell.length_b   1.000
_cell.length_c   1.000
_cell.angle_alpha   90.00
_cell.angle_beta   90.00
_cell.angle_gamma   90.00
#
_symmetry.space_group_name_H-M   'P 1'
#
loop_
_entity.id
_entity.type
_entity.pdbx_description
1 polymer ?
#
loop_
_entity_poly.entity_id
_entity_poly.type
_entity_poly.pdbx_seq_one_letter_code
_entity_poly.pdbx_strand_id
1 'polypeptide(L)'
;MCPNAVMSAQYMIEMMGRVPYAIRRYNRAMISATAGKCGGAGSSGDVSFYCQPNMHISVFIHESAHSADRGTSASHDWRSAVQNDWCVPDGYANSNYADNFAQVAVLWTHLVGQGHHKNLGGDQFGCMRNQLEQISKALAAWRIQAPQNTLQSGQQLQQDEALTSPNGAYRLVLQVDGNLVLYVSDNTVPANALWTTGSFRRGPHRFTVQPDGNLVIYDGDNQASWASNTRRQNADHGRLSLQDDGNVVFYDNNNQPIWASNTCCFIAPRQ
;
A
#
# COMPACT_ATOMS: atom_id res chain seq x y z
N MET A 1 17.10 -1.95 21.49
CA MET A 1 17.97 -2.36 20.36
C MET A 1 19.30 -2.84 20.88
N CYS A 2 19.94 -3.80 20.22
CA CYS A 2 21.27 -4.27 20.60
C CYS A 2 22.29 -3.12 20.46
N PRO A 3 23.14 -2.84 21.46
CA PRO A 3 24.11 -1.74 21.41
C PRO A 3 25.12 -1.82 20.27
N ASN A 4 25.29 -3.00 19.69
CA ASN A 4 26.24 -3.32 18.62
C ASN A 4 25.56 -3.57 17.26
N ALA A 5 24.30 -3.12 17.10
CA ALA A 5 23.61 -3.17 15.82
C ALA A 5 24.33 -2.29 14.78
N VAL A 6 24.39 -2.74 13.53
CA VAL A 6 25.04 -2.00 12.44
C VAL A 6 24.28 -0.74 12.00
N MET A 7 23.00 -0.64 12.35
CA MET A 7 22.14 0.50 12.04
C MET A 7 21.23 0.83 13.23
N SER A 8 20.94 2.12 13.40
CA SER A 8 20.01 2.59 14.43
C SER A 8 18.56 2.32 14.05
N ALA A 9 17.67 2.29 15.06
CA ALA A 9 16.22 2.20 14.85
C ALA A 9 15.74 3.31 13.93
N GLN A 10 16.17 4.53 14.22
CA GLN A 10 15.77 5.72 13.50
C GLN A 10 16.14 5.61 12.01
N TYR A 11 17.38 5.20 11.71
CA TYR A 11 17.81 5.00 10.32
C TYR A 11 16.97 3.93 9.61
N MET A 12 16.73 2.79 10.25
CA MET A 12 15.91 1.74 9.63
C MET A 12 14.46 2.19 9.39
N ILE A 13 13.86 2.94 10.32
CA ILE A 13 12.51 3.49 10.17
C ILE A 13 12.48 4.48 9.01
N GLU A 14 13.46 5.37 8.91
CA GLU A 14 13.57 6.35 7.81
C GLU A 14 13.72 5.68 6.45
N MET A 15 14.60 4.68 6.35
CA MET A 15 14.83 3.95 5.10
C MET A 15 13.62 3.12 4.69
N MET A 16 13.01 2.38 5.60
CA MET A 16 11.80 1.63 5.31
C MET A 16 10.60 2.54 5.01
N GLY A 17 10.52 3.72 5.63
CA GLY A 17 9.51 4.73 5.30
C GLY A 17 9.60 5.24 3.86
N ARG A 18 10.79 5.17 3.24
CA ARG A 18 11.02 5.53 1.83
C ARG A 18 10.74 4.40 0.85
N VAL A 19 10.65 3.16 1.32
CA VAL A 19 10.24 2.03 0.47
C VAL A 19 8.76 2.24 0.08
N PRO A 20 8.39 2.10 -1.20
CA PRO A 20 7.00 2.26 -1.63
C PRO A 20 6.05 1.38 -0.80
N TYR A 21 4.90 1.94 -0.39
CA TYR A 21 3.92 1.22 0.43
C TYR A 21 3.56 -0.16 -0.14
N ALA A 22 3.35 -0.24 -1.47
CA ALA A 22 3.02 -1.48 -2.17
C ALA A 22 4.05 -2.60 -1.92
N ILE A 23 5.30 -2.26 -1.62
CA ILE A 23 6.38 -3.21 -1.33
C ILE A 23 6.51 -3.39 0.19
N ARG A 24 6.64 -2.31 0.97
CA ARG A 24 6.93 -2.41 2.42
C ARG A 24 5.81 -3.02 3.26
N ARG A 25 4.55 -2.98 2.82
CA ARG A 25 3.42 -3.51 3.60
C ARG A 25 3.51 -5.02 3.89
N TYR A 26 4.33 -5.74 3.14
CA TYR A 26 4.54 -7.18 3.34
C TYR A 26 5.72 -7.50 4.24
N ASN A 27 6.55 -6.51 4.57
CA ASN A 27 7.65 -6.66 5.49
C ASN A 27 7.10 -6.56 6.92
N ARG A 28 7.10 -7.66 7.66
CA ARG A 28 6.58 -7.75 9.03
C ARG A 28 7.59 -7.29 10.07
N ALA A 29 8.88 -7.46 9.79
CA ALA A 29 9.93 -7.04 10.70
C ALA A 29 11.25 -6.75 9.95
N MET A 30 12.03 -5.85 10.52
CA MET A 30 13.39 -5.56 10.09
C MET A 30 14.37 -5.83 11.22
N ILE A 31 15.51 -6.44 10.88
CA ILE A 31 16.57 -6.75 11.82
C ILE A 31 17.85 -6.02 11.39
N SER A 32 18.40 -5.20 12.28
CA SER A 32 19.79 -4.76 12.14
C SER A 32 20.68 -5.77 12.85
N ALA A 33 21.56 -6.42 12.10
CA ALA A 33 22.47 -7.42 12.66
C ALA A 33 23.57 -6.77 13.50
N THR A 34 24.26 -7.60 14.30
CA THR A 34 25.46 -7.17 15.00
C THR A 34 26.63 -6.98 14.03
N ALA A 35 27.43 -5.92 14.23
CA ALA A 35 28.62 -5.65 13.44
C ALA A 35 29.55 -6.87 13.33
N GLY A 36 30.00 -7.16 12.10
CA GLY A 36 30.93 -8.26 11.80
C GLY A 36 30.33 -9.67 11.80
N LYS A 37 29.00 -9.82 11.87
CA LYS A 37 28.34 -11.15 11.85
C LYS A 37 27.92 -11.65 10.47
N CYS A 38 27.75 -10.77 9.49
CA CYS A 38 27.39 -11.11 8.11
C CYS A 38 27.78 -9.98 7.14
N GLY A 39 27.89 -10.29 5.85
CA GLY A 39 28.11 -9.31 4.79
C GLY A 39 26.84 -9.15 3.95
N GLY A 40 26.40 -7.91 3.74
CA GLY A 40 25.22 -7.59 2.93
C GLY A 40 23.90 -7.62 3.69
N ALA A 41 22.81 -7.85 2.96
CA ALA A 41 21.45 -7.94 3.46
C ALA A 41 20.81 -9.24 2.98
N GLY A 42 19.64 -9.57 3.53
CA GLY A 42 18.83 -10.65 3.02
C GLY A 42 17.43 -10.62 3.61
N SER A 43 16.65 -11.62 3.24
CA SER A 43 15.28 -11.78 3.70
C SER A 43 14.97 -13.25 3.97
N SER A 44 14.05 -13.47 4.91
CA SER A 44 13.53 -14.79 5.23
C SER A 44 12.05 -14.67 5.56
N GLY A 45 11.22 -15.20 4.67
CA GLY A 45 9.78 -14.92 4.69
C GLY A 45 9.51 -13.41 4.65
N ASP A 46 8.79 -12.93 5.65
CA ASP A 46 8.38 -11.52 5.74
C ASP A 46 9.35 -10.67 6.59
N VAL A 47 10.58 -11.16 6.82
CA VAL A 47 11.58 -10.48 7.67
C VAL A 47 12.79 -10.11 6.83
N SER A 48 13.17 -8.83 6.81
CA SER A 48 14.42 -8.36 6.22
C SER A 48 15.50 -8.20 7.29
N PHE A 49 16.74 -8.56 6.95
CA PHE A 49 17.90 -8.41 7.82
C PHE A 49 19.03 -7.69 7.09
N TYR A 50 19.65 -6.77 7.81
CA TYR A 50 20.67 -5.88 7.26
C TYR A 50 21.94 -5.95 8.12
N CYS A 51 23.06 -6.30 7.49
CA CYS A 51 24.32 -6.59 8.19
C CYS A 51 25.44 -5.57 7.98
N GLN A 52 25.19 -4.50 7.23
CA GLN A 52 26.17 -3.42 7.01
C GLN A 52 25.54 -2.07 7.34
N PRO A 53 26.34 -1.11 7.82
CA PRO A 53 25.88 0.25 8.04
C PRO A 53 25.60 0.95 6.71
N ASN A 54 24.77 2.01 6.74
CA ASN A 54 24.58 2.94 5.63
C ASN A 54 24.17 2.31 4.29
N MET A 55 23.38 1.23 4.35
CA MET A 55 22.87 0.60 3.13
C MET A 55 21.97 1.55 2.35
N HIS A 56 22.12 1.53 1.03
CA HIS A 56 21.35 2.35 0.09
C HIS A 56 19.87 1.92 0.05
N ILE A 57 18.97 2.85 -0.31
CA ILE A 57 17.52 2.59 -0.37
C ILE A 57 17.16 1.45 -1.32
N SER A 58 17.93 1.24 -2.38
CA SER A 58 17.77 0.10 -3.29
C SER A 58 17.87 -1.24 -2.58
N VAL A 59 18.71 -1.37 -1.54
CA VAL A 59 18.83 -2.60 -0.75
C VAL A 59 17.57 -2.83 0.08
N PHE A 60 17.03 -1.77 0.70
CA PHE A 60 15.77 -1.88 1.43
C PHE A 60 14.60 -2.25 0.53
N ILE A 61 14.53 -1.67 -0.68
CA ILE A 61 13.52 -2.04 -1.67
C ILE A 61 13.70 -3.49 -2.11
N HIS A 62 14.92 -3.93 -2.41
CA HIS A 62 15.22 -5.30 -2.83
C HIS A 62 14.80 -6.31 -1.76
N GLU A 63 15.24 -6.14 -0.51
CA GLU A 63 14.89 -7.07 0.57
C GLU A 63 13.40 -7.08 0.90
N SER A 64 12.73 -5.94 0.73
CA SER A 64 11.28 -5.87 0.91
C SER A 64 10.53 -6.53 -0.26
N ALA A 65 11.10 -6.50 -1.47
CA ALA A 65 10.49 -7.10 -2.65
C ALA A 65 10.41 -8.62 -2.54
N HIS A 66 11.37 -9.27 -1.86
CA HIS A 66 11.27 -10.70 -1.53
C HIS A 66 10.03 -11.02 -0.69
N SER A 67 9.72 -10.20 0.32
CA SER A 67 8.45 -10.34 1.08
C SER A 67 7.22 -10.02 0.22
N ALA A 68 7.39 -9.16 -0.79
CA ALA A 68 6.35 -8.77 -1.74
C ALA A 68 6.27 -9.67 -3.00
N ASP A 69 6.95 -10.82 -3.03
CA ASP A 69 6.93 -11.71 -4.20
C ASP A 69 5.67 -12.61 -4.22
N ARG A 70 5.32 -13.21 -3.06
CA ARG A 70 4.19 -14.16 -2.82
C ARG A 70 3.95 -15.13 -4.00
N GLY A 71 5.02 -15.64 -4.60
CA GLY A 71 4.98 -16.64 -5.66
C GLY A 71 4.90 -16.08 -7.08
N THR A 72 4.99 -14.76 -7.27
CA THR A 72 5.02 -14.15 -8.60
C THR A 72 6.25 -14.63 -9.38
N SER A 73 7.43 -14.58 -8.76
CA SER A 73 8.70 -15.02 -9.35
C SER A 73 8.70 -16.50 -9.75
N ALA A 74 7.91 -17.32 -9.04
CA ALA A 74 7.74 -18.74 -9.32
C ALA A 74 6.69 -19.03 -10.40
N SER A 75 5.85 -18.04 -10.75
CA SER A 75 4.76 -18.20 -11.71
C SER A 75 5.26 -18.46 -13.14
N HIS A 76 4.41 -19.10 -13.96
CA HIS A 76 4.68 -19.24 -15.39
C HIS A 76 4.83 -17.87 -16.06
N ASP A 77 3.98 -16.91 -15.73
CA ASP A 77 3.97 -15.59 -16.39
C ASP A 77 5.29 -14.84 -16.18
N TRP A 78 5.82 -14.88 -14.96
CA TRP A 78 7.13 -14.27 -14.66
C TRP A 78 8.26 -14.97 -15.41
N ARG A 79 8.34 -16.30 -15.33
CA ARG A 79 9.40 -17.07 -15.99
C ARG A 79 9.37 -16.89 -17.50
N SER A 80 8.18 -16.87 -18.10
CA SER A 80 8.01 -16.62 -19.52
C SER A 80 8.43 -15.21 -19.91
N ALA A 81 8.13 -14.20 -19.08
CA ALA A 81 8.59 -12.84 -19.32
C ALA A 81 10.12 -12.71 -19.30
N VAL A 82 10.79 -13.33 -18.32
CA VAL A 82 12.26 -13.36 -18.26
C VAL A 82 12.86 -14.06 -19.50
N GLN A 83 12.26 -15.16 -19.96
CA GLN A 83 12.74 -15.90 -21.14
C GLN A 83 12.50 -15.18 -22.48
N ASN A 84 11.47 -14.34 -22.55
CA ASN A 84 11.13 -13.58 -23.75
C ASN A 84 11.88 -12.24 -23.86
N ASP A 85 12.55 -11.82 -22.78
CA ASP A 85 13.45 -10.68 -22.76
C ASP A 85 14.87 -11.09 -23.14
N TRP A 86 15.59 -10.21 -23.83
CA TRP A 86 16.96 -10.48 -24.26
C TRP A 86 18.02 -9.96 -23.30
N CYS A 87 17.61 -9.39 -22.17
CA CYS A 87 18.50 -9.01 -21.08
C CYS A 87 17.80 -9.18 -19.71
N VAL A 88 18.59 -9.18 -18.64
CA VAL A 88 18.16 -9.17 -17.23
C VAL A 88 19.05 -8.18 -16.46
N PRO A 89 18.71 -7.77 -15.22
CA PRO A 89 19.47 -6.74 -14.51
C PRO A 89 20.94 -7.10 -14.25
N ASP A 90 21.24 -8.38 -14.00
CA ASP A 90 22.60 -8.91 -13.90
C ASP A 90 22.70 -10.41 -14.26
N GLY A 91 23.91 -10.96 -14.30
CA GLY A 91 24.14 -12.36 -14.68
C GLY A 91 23.57 -13.40 -13.69
N TYR A 92 23.30 -13.02 -12.45
CA TYR A 92 22.70 -13.89 -11.43
C TYR A 92 21.17 -13.96 -11.59
N ALA A 93 20.57 -12.89 -12.09
CA ALA A 93 19.14 -12.77 -12.36
C ALA A 93 18.61 -13.75 -13.44
N ASN A 94 19.48 -14.46 -14.17
CA ASN A 94 19.07 -15.51 -15.13
C ASN A 94 18.83 -16.89 -14.47
N SER A 95 19.41 -17.14 -13.30
CA SER A 95 19.36 -18.46 -12.63
C SER A 95 18.58 -18.44 -11.33
N ASN A 96 18.23 -17.26 -10.82
CA ASN A 96 17.39 -17.10 -9.64
C ASN A 96 16.27 -16.08 -9.91
N TYR A 97 15.06 -16.61 -10.20
CA TYR A 97 13.91 -15.78 -10.55
C TYR A 97 13.40 -14.91 -9.40
N ALA A 98 13.61 -15.31 -8.13
CA ALA A 98 13.23 -14.52 -6.97
C ALA A 98 14.11 -13.27 -6.85
N ASP A 99 15.42 -13.44 -7.01
CA ASP A 99 16.36 -12.30 -7.03
C ASP A 99 16.16 -11.42 -8.26
N ASN A 100 15.88 -12.02 -9.42
CA ASN A 100 15.47 -11.26 -10.60
C ASN A 100 14.24 -10.38 -10.32
N PHE A 101 13.20 -10.94 -9.69
CA PHE A 101 12.01 -10.18 -9.28
C PHE A 101 12.37 -9.01 -8.35
N ALA A 102 13.17 -9.26 -7.32
CA ALA A 102 13.57 -8.21 -6.38
C ALA A 102 14.41 -7.10 -7.04
N GLN A 103 15.28 -7.44 -7.98
CA GLN A 103 16.06 -6.46 -8.75
C GLN A 103 15.19 -5.65 -9.73
N VAL A 104 14.28 -6.31 -10.44
CA VAL A 104 13.36 -5.65 -11.36
C VAL A 104 12.39 -4.74 -10.58
N ALA A 105 12.01 -5.09 -9.35
CA ALA A 105 11.23 -4.23 -8.45
C ALA A 105 11.96 -2.93 -8.07
N VAL A 106 13.29 -2.99 -7.84
CA VAL A 106 14.12 -1.80 -7.61
C VAL A 106 14.11 -0.90 -8.85
N LEU A 107 14.35 -1.48 -10.03
CA LEU A 107 14.35 -0.75 -11.30
C LEU A 107 12.98 -0.12 -11.57
N TRP A 108 11.90 -0.88 -11.39
CA TRP A 108 10.54 -0.37 -11.55
C TRP A 108 10.25 0.81 -10.64
N THR A 109 10.64 0.71 -9.36
CA THR A 109 10.47 1.80 -8.39
C THR A 109 11.19 3.07 -8.85
N HIS A 110 12.40 2.93 -9.39
CA HIS A 110 13.17 4.05 -9.94
C HIS A 110 12.47 4.69 -11.15
N LEU A 111 12.01 3.88 -12.11
CA LEU A 111 11.29 4.34 -13.31
C LEU A 111 9.97 5.03 -12.96
N VAL A 112 9.26 4.53 -11.95
CA VAL A 112 8.04 5.18 -11.44
C VAL A 112 8.36 6.53 -10.82
N GLY A 113 9.38 6.60 -9.96
CA GLY A 113 9.81 7.85 -9.31
C GLY A 113 10.25 8.94 -10.28
N GLN A 114 10.74 8.56 -11.46
CA GLN A 114 11.13 9.50 -12.54
C GLN A 114 10.01 9.76 -13.56
N GLY A 115 8.86 9.10 -13.45
CA GLY A 115 7.76 9.22 -14.42
C GLY A 115 7.96 8.48 -15.74
N HIS A 116 9.03 7.68 -15.89
CA HIS A 116 9.38 6.96 -17.13
C HIS A 116 8.63 5.63 -17.31
N HIS A 117 7.90 5.16 -16.30
CA HIS A 117 7.12 3.92 -16.32
C HIS A 117 6.03 3.82 -17.43
N LYS A 118 5.72 4.92 -18.14
CA LYS A 118 4.69 4.95 -19.20
C LYS A 118 5.22 4.56 -20.59
N ASN A 119 6.55 4.49 -20.77
CA ASN A 119 7.17 4.21 -22.07
C ASN A 119 8.21 3.07 -22.01
N LEU A 120 7.79 1.91 -21.49
CA LEU A 120 8.68 0.75 -21.28
C LEU A 120 9.34 0.19 -22.56
N GLY A 121 8.92 0.64 -23.74
CA GLY A 121 9.48 0.24 -25.04
C GLY A 121 10.47 1.21 -25.68
N GLY A 122 10.61 2.44 -25.16
CA GLY A 122 11.44 3.49 -25.76
C GLY A 122 12.75 3.79 -25.02
N ASP A 123 12.95 3.18 -23.85
CA ASP A 123 13.99 3.57 -22.89
C ASP A 123 15.16 2.57 -22.91
N GLN A 124 16.26 2.91 -22.21
CA GLN A 124 17.46 2.06 -22.03
C GLN A 124 17.15 0.62 -21.54
N PHE A 125 15.96 0.39 -20.98
CA PHE A 125 15.50 -0.87 -20.40
C PHE A 125 14.51 -1.65 -21.27
N GLY A 126 14.30 -1.26 -22.54
CA GLY A 126 13.40 -1.97 -23.46
C GLY A 126 13.78 -3.44 -23.70
N CYS A 127 15.00 -3.83 -23.35
CA CYS A 127 15.45 -5.22 -23.36
C CYS A 127 14.83 -6.11 -22.26
N MET A 128 14.33 -5.50 -21.18
CA MET A 128 13.60 -6.15 -20.08
C MET A 128 12.10 -5.83 -20.13
N ARG A 129 11.56 -5.54 -21.31
CA ARG A 129 10.20 -5.00 -21.42
C ARG A 129 9.16 -5.94 -20.82
N ASN A 130 9.27 -7.25 -21.07
CA ASN A 130 8.29 -8.21 -20.54
C ASN A 130 8.38 -8.30 -19.01
N GLN A 131 9.59 -8.32 -18.44
CA GLN A 131 9.82 -8.26 -17.00
C GLN A 131 9.24 -6.98 -16.40
N LEU A 132 9.46 -5.82 -17.04
CA LEU A 132 8.94 -4.53 -16.59
C LEU A 132 7.41 -4.44 -16.71
N GLU A 133 6.81 -5.06 -17.72
CA GLU A 133 5.36 -5.16 -17.82
C GLU A 133 4.79 -6.11 -16.74
N GLN A 134 5.44 -7.25 -16.48
CA GLN A 134 5.02 -8.17 -15.42
C GLN A 134 5.21 -7.58 -14.03
N ILE A 135 6.32 -6.87 -13.75
CA ILE A 135 6.52 -6.22 -12.45
C ILE A 135 5.53 -5.06 -12.27
N SER A 136 5.19 -4.37 -13.36
CA SER A 136 4.13 -3.36 -13.31
C SER A 136 2.82 -4.02 -12.90
N LYS A 137 2.49 -5.19 -13.42
CA LYS A 137 1.29 -5.95 -13.04
C LYS A 137 1.42 -6.59 -11.68
N ALA A 138 2.61 -7.01 -11.24
CA ALA A 138 2.82 -7.52 -9.90
C ALA A 138 2.67 -6.34 -8.94
N LEU A 139 3.55 -5.37 -8.93
CA LEU A 139 3.45 -4.21 -8.04
C LEU A 139 2.18 -3.37 -8.23
N ALA A 140 1.49 -3.45 -9.39
CA ALA A 140 0.16 -2.88 -9.61
C ALA A 140 -1.04 -3.85 -9.56
N ALA A 141 -0.89 -5.15 -9.38
CA ALA A 141 -1.94 -6.06 -8.86
C ALA A 141 -1.82 -6.17 -7.34
N TRP A 142 -0.65 -5.78 -6.83
CA TRP A 142 -0.31 -5.50 -5.45
C TRP A 142 -0.48 -4.01 -5.14
N ARG A 143 -1.10 -3.30 -6.09
CA ARG A 143 -1.78 -2.05 -5.86
C ARG A 143 -2.53 -2.17 -4.56
N ILE A 144 -2.27 -1.21 -3.67
CA ILE A 144 -3.38 -0.38 -3.19
C ILE A 144 -4.32 -0.25 -4.39
N GLN A 145 -5.42 -0.99 -4.37
CA GLN A 145 -6.58 -0.84 -5.24
C GLN A 145 -6.55 0.58 -5.79
N ALA A 146 -6.32 0.76 -7.11
CA ALA A 146 -6.05 2.08 -7.72
C ALA A 146 -6.94 3.11 -7.03
N PRO A 147 -6.36 4.18 -6.43
CA PRO A 147 -6.92 4.92 -5.30
C PRO A 147 -8.44 4.86 -5.35
N GLN A 148 -9.01 3.90 -4.62
CA GLN A 148 -10.44 3.67 -4.71
C GLN A 148 -11.07 4.88 -4.05
N ASN A 149 -11.94 5.56 -4.76
CA ASN A 149 -12.75 6.58 -4.16
C ASN A 149 -14.08 6.00 -3.66
N THR A 150 -14.33 4.71 -3.88
CA THR A 150 -15.61 4.07 -3.51
C THR A 150 -15.44 2.69 -2.87
N LEU A 151 -16.43 2.32 -2.05
CA LEU A 151 -16.66 0.95 -1.60
C LEU A 151 -18.10 0.58 -1.89
N GLN A 152 -18.30 -0.53 -2.59
CA GLN A 152 -19.62 -1.14 -2.79
C GLN A 152 -20.04 -1.93 -1.55
N SER A 153 -21.33 -2.20 -1.44
CA SER A 153 -21.88 -3.15 -0.48
C SER A 153 -21.11 -4.48 -0.48
N GLY A 154 -20.78 -4.97 0.71
CA GLY A 154 -19.96 -6.15 0.95
C GLY A 154 -18.45 -5.88 0.94
N GLN A 155 -17.99 -4.71 0.49
CA GLN A 155 -16.58 -4.35 0.51
C GLN A 155 -16.15 -3.75 1.86
N GLN A 156 -14.84 -3.73 2.09
CA GLN A 156 -14.25 -3.28 3.34
C GLN A 156 -12.89 -2.62 3.10
N LEU A 157 -12.51 -1.74 4.03
CA LEU A 157 -11.12 -1.33 4.24
C LEU A 157 -10.55 -2.12 5.41
N GLN A 158 -9.36 -2.66 5.22
CA GLN A 158 -8.53 -3.16 6.30
C GLN A 158 -7.79 -2.00 6.98
N GLN A 159 -7.24 -2.30 8.15
CA GLN A 159 -6.32 -1.42 8.83
C GLN A 159 -5.18 -0.93 7.93
N ASP A 160 -4.88 0.36 8.01
CA ASP A 160 -3.93 1.14 7.19
C ASP A 160 -4.32 1.28 5.70
N GLU A 161 -5.48 0.78 5.28
CA GLU A 161 -6.03 1.03 3.95
C GLU A 161 -6.81 2.35 3.89
N ALA A 162 -6.95 2.87 2.66
CA ALA A 162 -7.54 4.17 2.44
C ALA A 162 -8.35 4.25 1.15
N LEU A 163 -9.38 5.09 1.16
CA LEU A 163 -9.93 5.67 -0.05
C LEU A 163 -9.23 6.99 -0.36
N THR A 164 -9.17 7.34 -1.64
CA THR A 164 -8.61 8.62 -2.11
C THR A 164 -9.59 9.24 -3.09
N SER A 165 -9.81 10.55 -3.01
CA SER A 165 -10.69 11.25 -3.95
C SER A 165 -10.13 11.18 -5.38
N PRO A 166 -10.97 11.24 -6.42
CA PRO A 166 -10.50 11.23 -7.82
C PRO A 166 -9.46 12.30 -8.14
N ASN A 167 -9.55 13.49 -7.52
CA ASN A 167 -8.60 14.59 -7.66
C ASN A 167 -7.33 14.45 -6.79
N GLY A 168 -7.22 13.40 -5.96
CA GLY A 168 -6.08 13.14 -5.09
C GLY A 168 -5.95 14.05 -3.86
N ALA A 169 -6.89 14.98 -3.64
CA ALA A 169 -6.79 15.98 -2.58
C ALA A 169 -7.22 15.45 -1.20
N TYR A 170 -8.04 14.40 -1.14
CA TYR A 170 -8.59 13.87 0.10
C TYR A 170 -8.31 12.39 0.26
N ARG A 171 -8.16 11.98 1.53
CA ARG A 171 -7.89 10.59 1.88
C ARG A 171 -8.69 10.17 3.10
N LEU A 172 -9.47 9.09 2.99
CA LEU A 172 -10.18 8.48 4.11
C LEU A 172 -9.41 7.23 4.53
N VAL A 173 -8.83 7.21 5.72
CA VAL A 173 -7.88 6.18 6.17
C VAL A 173 -8.43 5.46 7.41
N LEU A 174 -8.47 4.13 7.39
CA LEU A 174 -8.69 3.35 8.60
C LEU A 174 -7.35 3.15 9.30
N GLN A 175 -7.10 3.90 10.36
CA GLN A 175 -5.81 3.96 11.03
C GLN A 175 -5.54 2.71 11.88
N VAL A 176 -4.27 2.53 12.23
CA VAL A 176 -3.78 1.42 13.06
C VAL A 176 -4.39 1.39 14.48
N ASP A 177 -4.84 2.54 14.98
CA ASP A 177 -5.49 2.69 16.28
C ASP A 177 -7.02 2.44 16.26
N GLY A 178 -7.56 2.08 15.08
CA GLY A 178 -8.97 1.79 14.87
C GLY A 178 -9.82 2.98 14.46
N ASN A 179 -9.22 4.17 14.42
CA ASN A 179 -9.93 5.36 14.02
C ASN A 179 -10.06 5.47 12.50
N LEU A 180 -11.25 5.81 11.99
CA LEU A 180 -11.43 6.12 10.57
C LEU A 180 -11.42 7.65 10.41
N VAL A 181 -10.45 8.16 9.66
CA VAL A 181 -10.19 9.61 9.59
C VAL A 181 -10.11 10.08 8.16
N LEU A 182 -10.80 11.19 7.88
CA LEU A 182 -10.75 11.91 6.61
C LEU A 182 -9.73 13.05 6.69
N TYR A 183 -8.83 13.11 5.70
CA TYR A 183 -7.78 14.11 5.59
C TYR A 183 -7.89 14.95 4.31
N VAL A 184 -7.45 16.20 4.37
CA VAL A 184 -7.32 17.15 3.23
C VAL A 184 -5.95 17.06 2.52
N SER A 185 -5.20 15.98 2.74
CA SER A 185 -3.96 15.67 2.03
C SER A 185 -3.55 14.22 2.28
N ASP A 186 -2.54 13.74 1.55
CA ASP A 186 -1.88 12.45 1.84
C ASP A 186 -1.10 12.45 3.17
N ASN A 187 -0.84 13.60 3.78
CA ASN A 187 -0.17 13.69 5.07
C ASN A 187 -1.19 13.53 6.20
N THR A 188 -1.26 12.32 6.78
CA THR A 188 -2.24 11.86 7.78
C THR A 188 -1.94 12.36 9.20
N VAL A 189 -1.61 13.64 9.36
CA VAL A 189 -1.40 14.29 10.66
C VAL A 189 -2.67 14.93 11.19
N PRO A 190 -2.87 15.05 12.52
CA PRO A 190 -4.08 15.61 13.11
C PRO A 190 -4.48 17.00 12.57
N ALA A 191 -3.52 17.85 12.22
CA ALA A 191 -3.76 19.19 11.67
C ALA A 191 -4.50 19.17 10.31
N ASN A 192 -4.45 18.04 9.59
CA ASN A 192 -5.08 17.88 8.28
C ASN A 192 -6.40 17.09 8.36
N ALA A 193 -6.82 16.67 9.56
CA ALA A 193 -8.04 15.88 9.73
C ALA A 193 -9.28 16.78 9.60
N LEU A 194 -10.20 16.40 8.71
CA LEU A 194 -11.49 17.07 8.51
C LEU A 194 -12.61 16.41 9.33
N TRP A 195 -12.55 15.08 9.48
CA TRP A 195 -13.56 14.30 10.18
C TRP A 195 -12.98 12.98 10.68
N THR A 196 -13.58 12.44 11.74
CA THR A 196 -13.16 11.20 12.37
C THR A 196 -14.34 10.48 13.04
N THR A 197 -14.30 9.15 13.09
CA THR A 197 -15.25 8.33 13.87
C THR A 197 -14.99 8.37 15.38
N GLY A 198 -13.76 8.68 15.81
CA GLY A 198 -13.34 8.58 17.21
C GLY A 198 -13.34 7.14 17.74
N SER A 199 -13.24 6.15 16.85
CA SER A 199 -13.44 4.74 17.16
C SER A 199 -12.14 4.05 17.59
N PHE A 200 -11.64 4.37 18.78
CA PHE A 200 -10.38 3.81 19.27
C PHE A 200 -10.60 2.44 19.94
N ARG A 201 -9.95 1.39 19.43
CA ARG A 201 -9.96 0.04 20.03
C ARG A 201 -8.64 -0.69 19.78
N ARG A 202 -8.47 -1.88 20.37
CA ARG A 202 -7.36 -2.77 19.99
C ARG A 202 -7.68 -3.43 18.65
N GLY A 203 -6.70 -3.40 17.74
CA GLY A 203 -6.81 -4.03 16.42
C GLY A 203 -6.68 -5.56 16.42
N PRO A 204 -6.74 -6.18 15.24
CA PRO A 204 -6.88 -5.54 13.93
C PRO A 204 -8.27 -4.93 13.69
N HIS A 205 -8.35 -3.95 12.81
CA HIS A 205 -9.61 -3.26 12.48
C HIS A 205 -10.05 -3.49 11.05
N ARG A 206 -11.37 -3.48 10.83
CA ARG A 206 -11.95 -3.38 9.50
C ARG A 206 -13.14 -2.44 9.48
N PHE A 207 -13.26 -1.65 8.43
CA PHE A 207 -14.42 -0.83 8.12
C PHE A 207 -15.18 -1.47 6.97
N THR A 208 -16.49 -1.68 7.09
CA THR A 208 -17.28 -2.40 6.09
C THR A 208 -18.54 -1.64 5.69
N VAL A 209 -18.86 -1.70 4.39
CA VAL A 209 -20.18 -1.34 3.85
C VAL A 209 -21.03 -2.60 3.90
N GLN A 210 -21.95 -2.68 4.85
CA GLN A 210 -22.74 -3.89 5.07
C GLN A 210 -23.90 -3.99 4.07
N PRO A 211 -24.27 -5.21 3.62
CA PRO A 211 -25.44 -5.42 2.76
C PRO A 211 -26.78 -5.04 3.36
N ASP A 212 -26.85 -4.74 4.66
CA ASP A 212 -28.07 -4.24 5.30
C ASP A 212 -28.19 -2.70 5.25
N GLY A 213 -27.24 -2.01 4.60
CA GLY A 213 -27.22 -0.56 4.49
C GLY A 213 -26.58 0.16 5.67
N ASN A 214 -25.75 -0.53 6.46
CA ASN A 214 -25.00 0.09 7.55
C ASN A 214 -23.50 0.20 7.23
N LEU A 215 -22.85 1.24 7.73
CA LEU A 215 -21.39 1.35 7.73
C LEU A 215 -20.90 1.04 9.13
N VAL A 216 -19.95 0.11 9.27
CA VAL A 216 -19.52 -0.35 10.60
C VAL A 216 -18.01 -0.55 10.66
N ILE A 217 -17.41 -0.14 11.78
CA ILE A 217 -16.03 -0.50 12.12
C ILE A 217 -16.05 -1.60 13.16
N TYR A 218 -15.38 -2.71 12.88
CA TYR A 218 -15.19 -3.81 13.81
C TYR A 218 -13.74 -3.89 14.28
N ASP A 219 -13.56 -4.31 15.55
CA ASP A 219 -12.27 -4.72 16.08
C ASP A 219 -11.97 -6.21 15.83
N GLY A 220 -10.83 -6.69 16.33
CA GLY A 220 -10.35 -8.05 16.14
C GLY A 220 -11.24 -9.11 16.78
N ASP A 221 -11.99 -8.74 17.83
CA ASP A 221 -12.96 -9.60 18.51
C ASP A 221 -14.35 -9.53 17.84
N ASN A 222 -14.43 -8.90 16.68
CA ASN A 222 -15.66 -8.71 15.92
C ASN A 222 -16.72 -7.88 16.64
N GLN A 223 -16.32 -7.00 17.57
CA GLN A 223 -17.21 -6.04 18.20
C GLN A 223 -17.26 -4.74 17.40
N ALA A 224 -18.46 -4.19 17.24
CA ALA A 224 -18.63 -2.91 16.59
C ALA A 224 -18.09 -1.79 17.49
N SER A 225 -17.12 -1.03 16.97
CA SER A 225 -16.54 0.15 17.62
C SER A 225 -17.22 1.44 17.20
N TRP A 226 -17.83 1.46 16.01
CA TRP A 226 -18.63 2.56 15.47
C TRP A 226 -19.60 2.04 14.41
N ALA A 227 -20.75 2.70 14.27
CA ALA A 227 -21.70 2.44 13.19
C ALA A 227 -22.38 3.74 12.72
N SER A 228 -22.72 3.83 11.43
CA SER A 228 -23.48 4.97 10.87
C SER A 228 -24.96 4.95 11.26
N ASN A 229 -25.47 3.79 11.73
CA ASN A 229 -26.88 3.55 12.07
C ASN A 229 -27.85 3.82 10.92
N THR A 230 -27.45 3.46 9.70
CA THR A 230 -28.22 3.73 8.46
C THR A 230 -28.93 2.52 7.86
N ARG A 231 -29.02 1.43 8.62
CA ARG A 231 -29.64 0.17 8.18
C ARG A 231 -31.01 0.40 7.53
N ARG A 232 -31.18 -0.08 6.30
CA ARG A 232 -32.44 0.06 5.53
C ARG A 232 -32.53 -0.93 4.37
N GLN A 233 -33.75 -1.26 3.95
CA GLN A 233 -34.05 -2.29 2.94
C GLN A 233 -33.59 -1.99 1.49
N ASN A 234 -33.18 -0.76 1.16
CA ASN A 234 -32.82 -0.34 -0.22
C ASN A 234 -31.34 0.04 -0.38
N ALA A 235 -30.44 -0.55 0.40
CA ALA A 235 -29.02 -0.21 0.41
C ALA A 235 -28.11 -1.45 0.33
N ASP A 236 -28.66 -2.58 -0.09
CA ASP A 236 -27.97 -3.86 -0.31
C ASP A 236 -26.98 -3.82 -1.49
N HIS A 237 -27.15 -2.87 -2.41
CA HIS A 237 -26.17 -2.50 -3.44
C HIS A 237 -25.69 -1.05 -3.26
N GLY A 238 -25.78 -0.53 -2.04
CA GLY A 238 -25.33 0.82 -1.71
C GLY A 238 -23.83 0.97 -1.91
N ARG A 239 -23.36 2.22 -2.06
CA ARG A 239 -21.93 2.53 -2.19
C ARG A 239 -21.52 3.69 -1.31
N LEU A 240 -20.38 3.56 -0.65
CA LEU A 240 -19.67 4.67 -0.03
C LEU A 240 -18.81 5.35 -1.10
N SER A 241 -18.76 6.68 -1.11
CA SER A 241 -17.95 7.46 -2.05
C SER A 241 -17.27 8.62 -1.34
N LEU A 242 -15.94 8.69 -1.46
CA LEU A 242 -15.14 9.88 -1.21
C LEU A 242 -15.13 10.74 -2.49
N GLN A 243 -15.52 12.00 -2.36
CA GLN A 243 -15.75 12.91 -3.47
C GLN A 243 -14.68 14.00 -3.55
N ASP A 244 -14.59 14.64 -4.73
CA ASP A 244 -13.61 15.71 -4.99
C ASP A 244 -13.84 16.98 -4.17
N ASP A 245 -15.02 17.13 -3.57
CA ASP A 245 -15.39 18.23 -2.69
C ASP A 245 -15.01 17.99 -1.21
N GLY A 246 -14.38 16.85 -0.92
CA GLY A 246 -14.00 16.44 0.43
C GLY A 246 -15.13 15.80 1.23
N ASN A 247 -16.26 15.45 0.62
CA ASN A 247 -17.33 14.75 1.30
C ASN A 247 -17.19 13.22 1.18
N VAL A 248 -17.50 12.50 2.26
CA VAL A 248 -17.68 11.05 2.24
C VAL A 248 -19.17 10.78 2.37
N VAL A 249 -19.77 10.16 1.36
CA VAL A 249 -21.22 9.95 1.28
C VAL A 249 -21.54 8.50 1.00
N PHE A 250 -22.49 7.96 1.75
CA PHE A 250 -23.07 6.66 1.49
C PHE A 250 -24.39 6.84 0.74
N TYR A 251 -24.48 6.18 -0.41
CA TYR A 251 -25.65 6.22 -1.28
C TYR A 251 -26.36 4.88 -1.30
N ASP A 252 -27.67 4.93 -1.43
CA ASP A 252 -28.53 3.78 -1.62
C ASP A 252 -28.57 3.31 -3.10
N ASN A 253 -29.37 2.29 -3.40
CA ASN A 253 -29.50 1.72 -4.74
C ASN A 253 -30.04 2.73 -5.79
N ASN A 254 -30.79 3.74 -5.36
CA ASN A 254 -31.36 4.79 -6.20
C ASN A 254 -30.47 6.03 -6.27
N ASN A 255 -29.22 5.91 -5.81
CA ASN A 255 -28.26 7.00 -5.72
C ASN A 255 -28.72 8.15 -4.79
N GLN A 256 -29.57 7.86 -3.80
CA GLN A 256 -29.96 8.82 -2.77
C GLN A 256 -28.96 8.80 -1.62
N PRO A 257 -28.47 9.96 -1.16
CA PRO A 257 -27.55 10.02 -0.02
C PRO A 257 -28.30 9.64 1.27
N ILE A 258 -27.75 8.69 2.01
CA ILE A 258 -28.31 8.20 3.28
C ILE A 258 -27.45 8.49 4.50
N TRP A 259 -26.16 8.74 4.28
CA TRP A 259 -25.24 9.24 5.29
C TRP A 259 -24.18 10.11 4.62
N ALA A 260 -23.69 11.13 5.32
CA ALA A 260 -22.57 11.94 4.88
C ALA A 260 -21.71 12.36 6.08
N SER A 261 -20.40 12.54 5.86
CA SER A 261 -19.49 13.16 6.83
C SER A 261 -19.79 14.65 7.03
N ASN A 262 -20.52 15.28 6.10
CA ASN A 262 -20.85 16.71 6.08
C ASN A 262 -19.60 17.60 6.10
N THR A 263 -18.57 17.15 5.38
CA THR A 263 -17.26 17.82 5.26
C THR A 263 -17.09 18.48 3.91
N CYS A 264 -18.15 18.55 3.11
CA CYS A 264 -18.08 19.22 1.82
C CYS A 264 -17.68 20.68 1.98
N CYS A 265 -16.96 21.13 0.95
CA CYS A 265 -16.60 22.52 0.65
C CYS A 265 -15.38 23.09 1.40
N PHE A 266 -14.56 22.27 2.05
CA PHE A 266 -13.22 22.70 2.42
C PHE A 266 -12.35 22.79 1.17
N ILE A 267 -12.26 23.94 0.52
CA ILE A 267 -11.34 24.13 -0.61
C ILE A 267 -9.91 23.96 -0.07
N ALA A 268 -9.28 22.82 -0.33
CA ALA A 268 -7.85 22.63 -0.11
C ALA A 268 -7.10 23.74 -0.88
N PRO A 269 -6.18 24.49 -0.23
CA PRO A 269 -5.37 25.47 -0.96
C PRO A 269 -4.56 24.74 -2.03
N ARG A 270 -4.67 25.19 -3.29
CA ARG A 270 -3.85 24.66 -4.39
C ARG A 270 -2.37 24.87 -4.04
N GLN A 271 -1.57 23.79 -4.10
CA GLN A 271 -0.11 23.91 -4.17
C GLN A 271 0.31 24.33 -5.57
#